data_AF-A0A519KP61-F1
#
_entry.id   AF-A0A519KP61-F1
#
_cell.length_a   1.000
_cell.length_b   1.000
_cell.length_c   1.000
_cell.angle_alpha   90.00
_cell.angle_beta   90.00
_cell.angle_gamma   90.00
#
_symmetry.space_group_name_H-M   'P 1'
#
loop_
_entity.id
_entity.type
_entity.pdbx_description
1 polymer ?
#
loop_
_entity_poly.entity_id
_entity_poly.type
_entity_poly.pdbx_seq_one_letter_code
_entity_poly.pdbx_strand_id
1 'polypeptide(L)'
;VTIIPGATEHGYHTVQVTEKTAEGSARILNRNTMVAETDWQASLDELQALCPNIESVALVVAWFGTDLRAGQCRILPGVEVETRRDESTPWSVAGVVRSAAHRVSSSGGGPAYGGTPGDASVLAAIADLKARGLKVFLYPFVMMDIAPGNGLADPYGKAEQASYPWRGRITCHPAAGLAGSADRTALARTQVEAFASGAEGYRRMVLHYAGLSNTAGGVEGLVIGSELRGLTQIRDQSGAFPFVEALVSLAADVRALVGPATALTYGADWSEYFGYHSQDGSGDVLFHLDPLWASPNIDAVGIDNYMPLADWRDEDLAAANPDGFRSCEDRAAMAAQIAAGEGFDWYYASEADRANRLRSPISDGLAGKPWVFRAKDIQGWWSNRHYNRTGGAEAGTATAWLPGMKPIWFTELGCPAVDKGANQPNVFVDPKSVESSLPYFSSGGR
;
A
#
# COMPACT_ATOMS: atom_id res chain seq x y z
N VAL A 1 2.47 -9.26 -11.33
CA VAL A 1 1.10 -8.67 -11.33
C VAL A 1 0.50 -8.80 -9.95
N THR A 2 -0.22 -7.79 -9.47
CA THR A 2 -0.93 -7.85 -8.19
C THR A 2 -2.33 -8.41 -8.40
N ILE A 3 -2.68 -9.46 -7.65
CA ILE A 3 -3.99 -10.13 -7.72
C ILE A 3 -4.93 -9.44 -6.73
N ILE A 4 -5.82 -8.60 -7.27
CA ILE A 4 -6.85 -7.84 -6.55
C ILE A 4 -8.24 -8.43 -6.85
N PRO A 5 -9.29 -8.18 -6.03
CA PRO A 5 -9.46 -7.09 -5.06
C PRO A 5 -8.78 -7.28 -3.69
N GLY A 6 -8.29 -8.47 -3.34
CA GLY A 6 -7.72 -8.74 -2.00
C GLY A 6 -8.75 -8.89 -0.87
N ALA A 7 -9.97 -8.39 -1.09
CA ALA A 7 -11.12 -8.53 -0.22
C ALA A 7 -12.22 -9.33 -0.92
N THR A 8 -12.20 -10.65 -0.74
CA THR A 8 -13.24 -11.59 -1.18
C THR A 8 -13.27 -12.82 -0.29
N GLU A 9 -14.35 -13.05 0.47
CA GLU A 9 -14.42 -14.14 1.47
C GLU A 9 -14.00 -15.51 0.88
N HIS A 10 -14.51 -15.83 -0.31
CA HIS A 10 -14.33 -17.12 -0.98
C HIS A 10 -13.78 -17.01 -2.42
N GLY A 11 -13.48 -15.79 -2.91
CA GLY A 11 -13.15 -15.57 -4.32
C GLY A 11 -11.84 -16.18 -4.80
N TYR A 12 -10.94 -16.51 -3.87
CA TYR A 12 -9.67 -17.21 -4.16
C TYR A 12 -9.81 -18.73 -4.23
N HIS A 13 -10.98 -19.28 -3.89
CA HIS A 13 -11.17 -20.70 -3.86
C HIS A 13 -11.25 -21.26 -5.28
N THR A 14 -10.56 -22.37 -5.49
CA THR A 14 -10.48 -23.06 -6.79
C THR A 14 -11.69 -23.95 -7.11
N VAL A 15 -12.61 -24.12 -6.16
CA VAL A 15 -13.86 -24.86 -6.34
C VAL A 15 -15.04 -23.97 -5.94
N GLN A 16 -16.23 -24.30 -6.42
CA GLN A 16 -17.45 -23.55 -6.10
C GLN A 16 -17.77 -23.65 -4.62
N VAL A 17 -17.92 -22.49 -3.97
CA VAL A 17 -18.46 -22.39 -2.62
C VAL A 17 -19.92 -21.97 -2.72
N THR A 18 -20.81 -22.80 -2.20
CA THR A 18 -22.25 -22.53 -2.14
C THR A 18 -22.71 -22.19 -0.73
N GLU A 19 -23.83 -21.46 -0.66
CA GLU A 19 -24.67 -21.33 0.54
C GLU A 19 -26.13 -21.69 0.23
N LYS A 20 -26.86 -22.12 1.25
CA LYS A 20 -28.30 -22.36 1.19
C LYS A 20 -29.07 -21.06 1.35
N THR A 21 -29.89 -20.70 0.36
CA THR A 21 -30.71 -19.47 0.39
C THR A 21 -32.13 -19.74 0.88
N ALA A 22 -32.66 -20.95 0.69
CA ALA A 22 -33.94 -21.44 1.21
C ALA A 22 -33.97 -22.98 1.16
N GLU A 23 -35.05 -23.61 1.61
CA GLU A 23 -35.24 -25.06 1.39
C GLU A 23 -35.23 -25.38 -0.12
N GLY A 24 -34.36 -26.30 -0.51
CA GLY A 24 -34.16 -26.67 -1.92
C GLY A 24 -33.50 -25.60 -2.80
N SER A 25 -32.99 -24.49 -2.24
CA SER A 25 -32.36 -23.40 -3.01
C SER A 25 -30.97 -23.04 -2.46
N ALA A 26 -30.03 -22.81 -3.37
CA ALA A 26 -28.66 -22.44 -3.07
C ALA A 26 -28.13 -21.40 -4.06
N ARG A 27 -27.09 -20.66 -3.68
CA ARG A 27 -26.31 -19.81 -4.59
C ARG A 27 -24.83 -20.14 -4.51
N ILE A 28 -24.11 -19.92 -5.61
CA ILE A 28 -22.65 -20.01 -5.66
C ILE A 28 -22.10 -18.62 -5.32
N LEU A 29 -21.12 -18.56 -4.42
CA LEU A 29 -20.55 -17.32 -3.87
C LEU A 29 -19.37 -16.79 -4.67
N ASN A 30 -18.59 -17.67 -5.30
CA ASN A 30 -17.33 -17.35 -5.98
C ASN A 30 -17.35 -17.67 -7.49
N ARG A 31 -18.53 -17.58 -8.10
CA ARG A 31 -18.71 -17.72 -9.56
C ARG A 31 -19.76 -16.72 -10.05
N ASN A 32 -19.26 -15.61 -10.57
CA ASN A 32 -20.01 -14.55 -11.21
C ASN A 32 -19.81 -14.55 -12.74
N THR A 33 -18.87 -15.36 -13.24
CA THR A 33 -18.61 -15.58 -14.67
C THR A 33 -19.29 -16.85 -15.22
N MET A 34 -19.44 -16.92 -16.54
CA MET A 34 -20.03 -18.05 -17.26
C MET A 34 -18.99 -18.96 -17.93
N VAL A 35 -17.71 -18.59 -17.95
CA VAL A 35 -16.67 -19.25 -18.77
C VAL A 35 -15.82 -20.28 -18.01
N ALA A 36 -15.87 -20.30 -16.68
CA ALA A 36 -15.13 -21.25 -15.85
C ALA A 36 -15.96 -21.70 -14.63
N GLU A 37 -15.41 -22.63 -13.85
CA GLU A 37 -16.04 -23.17 -12.64
C GLU A 37 -16.05 -22.16 -11.49
N THR A 38 -15.02 -21.32 -11.37
CA THR A 38 -14.92 -20.22 -10.39
C THR A 38 -14.37 -18.96 -11.05
N ASP A 39 -14.58 -17.81 -10.41
CA ASP A 39 -14.01 -16.54 -10.87
C ASP A 39 -12.47 -16.58 -10.85
N TRP A 40 -11.88 -17.25 -9.86
CA TRP A 40 -10.45 -17.49 -9.78
C TRP A 40 -9.89 -18.17 -11.04
N GLN A 41 -10.47 -19.31 -11.44
CA GLN A 41 -9.98 -20.06 -12.60
C GLN A 41 -10.09 -19.23 -13.89
N ALA A 42 -11.22 -18.55 -14.10
CA ALA A 42 -11.39 -17.67 -15.26
C ALA A 42 -10.33 -16.55 -15.30
N SER A 43 -10.10 -15.87 -14.17
CA SER A 43 -9.16 -14.76 -14.11
C SER A 43 -7.70 -15.19 -14.31
N LEU A 44 -7.29 -16.34 -13.76
CA LEU A 44 -5.91 -16.80 -13.89
C LEU A 44 -5.62 -17.40 -15.28
N ASP A 45 -6.61 -18.05 -15.90
CA ASP A 45 -6.49 -18.50 -17.30
C ASP A 45 -6.35 -17.30 -18.25
N GLU A 46 -7.17 -16.27 -18.08
CA GLU A 46 -7.07 -15.03 -18.86
C GLU A 46 -5.74 -14.33 -18.62
N LEU A 47 -5.26 -14.24 -17.37
CA LEU A 47 -3.98 -13.64 -17.04
C LEU A 47 -2.81 -14.33 -17.77
N GLN A 48 -2.75 -15.66 -17.75
CA GLN A 48 -1.66 -16.40 -18.40
C GLN A 48 -1.78 -16.37 -19.93
N ALA A 49 -3.00 -16.25 -20.48
CA ALA A 49 -3.20 -16.06 -21.91
C ALA A 49 -2.76 -14.66 -22.38
N LEU A 50 -3.08 -13.61 -21.61
CA LEU A 50 -2.73 -12.23 -21.94
C LEU A 50 -1.24 -11.93 -21.71
N CYS A 51 -0.68 -12.51 -20.65
CA CYS A 51 0.70 -12.28 -20.21
C CYS A 51 1.48 -13.60 -20.20
N PRO A 52 1.81 -14.19 -21.36
CA PRO A 52 2.43 -15.53 -21.43
C PRO A 52 3.82 -15.63 -20.79
N ASN A 53 4.49 -14.50 -20.56
CA ASN A 53 5.80 -14.41 -19.90
C ASN A 53 5.69 -14.07 -18.40
N ILE A 54 4.50 -14.12 -17.81
CA ILE A 54 4.34 -13.83 -16.38
C ILE A 54 4.99 -14.92 -15.53
N GLU A 55 5.91 -14.52 -14.64
CA GLU A 55 6.59 -15.44 -13.73
C GLU A 55 6.14 -15.29 -12.28
N SER A 56 5.56 -14.14 -11.91
CA SER A 56 5.35 -13.78 -10.52
C SER A 56 4.06 -13.00 -10.31
N VAL A 57 3.38 -13.35 -9.22
CA VAL A 57 2.16 -12.68 -8.77
C VAL A 57 2.27 -12.28 -7.31
N ALA A 58 1.68 -11.14 -6.96
CA ALA A 58 1.48 -10.73 -5.59
C ALA A 58 0.02 -11.00 -5.20
N LEU A 59 -0.22 -11.97 -4.30
CA LEU A 59 -1.55 -12.34 -3.83
C LEU A 59 -1.93 -11.42 -2.66
N VAL A 60 -2.79 -10.44 -2.91
CA VAL A 60 -3.25 -9.48 -1.89
C VAL A 60 -4.25 -10.15 -0.97
N VAL A 61 -4.12 -10.01 0.34
CA VAL A 61 -5.10 -10.54 1.29
C VAL A 61 -5.40 -9.50 2.37
N ALA A 62 -6.61 -8.94 2.34
CA ALA A 62 -6.96 -7.76 3.12
C ALA A 62 -7.59 -8.09 4.48
N TRP A 63 -7.12 -7.44 5.54
CA TRP A 63 -7.86 -7.24 6.80
C TRP A 63 -8.29 -5.76 6.91
N PHE A 64 -9.10 -5.45 7.92
CA PHE A 64 -9.72 -4.15 8.09
C PHE A 64 -9.15 -3.38 9.29
N GLY A 65 -8.68 -2.16 9.03
CA GLY A 65 -8.36 -1.16 10.03
C GLY A 65 -9.61 -0.38 10.43
N THR A 66 -9.81 -0.19 11.74
CA THR A 66 -11.07 0.40 12.26
C THR A 66 -10.97 1.87 12.70
N ASP A 67 -9.77 2.46 12.70
CA ASP A 67 -9.53 3.82 13.21
C ASP A 67 -8.24 4.39 12.60
N LEU A 68 -8.15 5.71 12.39
CA LEU A 68 -6.94 6.39 11.92
C LEU A 68 -5.95 6.70 13.05
N ARG A 69 -6.34 6.58 14.31
CA ARG A 69 -5.48 6.83 15.46
C ARG A 69 -4.74 5.54 15.80
N ALA A 70 -3.41 5.54 15.69
CA ALA A 70 -2.57 4.37 15.94
C ALA A 70 -2.92 3.67 17.26
N GLY A 71 -3.07 4.45 18.35
CA GLY A 71 -3.41 3.91 19.66
C GLY A 71 -4.81 3.32 19.82
N GLN A 72 -5.70 3.46 18.83
CA GLN A 72 -7.09 2.96 18.85
C GLN A 72 -7.41 2.04 17.67
N CYS A 73 -6.55 2.01 16.66
CA CYS A 73 -6.75 1.23 15.44
C CYS A 73 -6.58 -0.26 15.73
N ARG A 74 -7.61 -1.03 15.37
CA ARG A 74 -7.60 -2.49 15.40
C ARG A 74 -7.53 -3.00 13.96
N ILE A 75 -6.84 -4.12 13.78
CA ILE A 75 -6.69 -4.82 12.50
C ILE A 75 -7.41 -6.17 12.59
N LEU A 76 -8.56 -6.29 11.92
CA LEU A 76 -9.50 -7.41 12.09
C LEU A 76 -9.80 -8.11 10.76
N PRO A 77 -9.92 -9.45 10.71
CA PRO A 77 -10.50 -10.11 9.55
C PRO A 77 -11.99 -9.78 9.47
N GLY A 78 -12.49 -9.53 8.27
CA GLY A 78 -13.85 -9.04 8.06
C GLY A 78 -14.74 -9.93 7.20
N VAL A 79 -16.05 -9.79 7.39
CA VAL A 79 -17.10 -10.50 6.65
C VAL A 79 -18.18 -9.54 6.15
N GLU A 80 -18.77 -9.85 5.00
CA GLU A 80 -19.85 -9.09 4.36
C GLU A 80 -21.17 -9.19 5.14
N VAL A 81 -21.42 -10.37 5.71
CA VAL A 81 -22.64 -10.71 6.43
C VAL A 81 -22.35 -11.52 7.69
N GLU A 82 -23.16 -11.31 8.73
CA GLU A 82 -23.03 -11.97 10.04
C GLU A 82 -23.32 -13.47 9.98
N THR A 83 -24.19 -13.88 9.06
CA THR A 83 -24.60 -15.28 8.91
C THR A 83 -24.75 -15.67 7.45
N ARG A 84 -24.35 -16.90 7.15
CA ARG A 84 -24.68 -17.64 5.92
C ARG A 84 -25.15 -19.03 6.35
N ARG A 85 -26.08 -19.63 5.60
CA ARG A 85 -26.64 -20.96 5.94
C ARG A 85 -25.94 -22.03 5.12
N ASP A 86 -25.49 -23.09 5.79
CA ASP A 86 -24.89 -24.28 5.19
C ASP A 86 -23.86 -23.95 4.10
N GLU A 87 -22.86 -23.12 4.45
CA GLU A 87 -21.73 -22.89 3.57
C GLU A 87 -21.00 -24.22 3.31
N SER A 88 -20.87 -24.60 2.04
CA SER A 88 -20.13 -25.81 1.63
C SER A 88 -18.67 -25.82 2.12
N THR A 89 -18.06 -24.64 2.21
CA THR A 89 -16.77 -24.40 2.87
C THR A 89 -16.97 -23.31 3.93
N PRO A 90 -16.93 -23.64 5.23
CA PRO A 90 -17.04 -22.63 6.28
C PRO A 90 -15.93 -21.59 6.21
N TRP A 91 -16.28 -20.31 6.32
CA TRP A 91 -15.30 -19.23 6.38
C TRP A 91 -14.63 -19.15 7.75
N SER A 92 -13.30 -19.04 7.77
CA SER A 92 -12.51 -18.70 8.95
C SER A 92 -11.15 -18.11 8.56
N VAL A 93 -10.63 -17.21 9.41
CA VAL A 93 -9.31 -16.59 9.28
C VAL A 93 -8.67 -16.53 10.65
N ALA A 94 -7.46 -17.06 10.81
CA ALA A 94 -6.71 -17.03 12.07
C ALA A 94 -7.49 -17.60 13.26
N GLY A 95 -8.33 -18.62 13.02
CA GLY A 95 -9.23 -19.21 14.01
C GLY A 95 -10.46 -18.35 14.34
N VAL A 96 -10.60 -17.16 13.77
CA VAL A 96 -11.82 -16.34 13.86
C VAL A 96 -12.86 -16.91 12.90
N VAL A 97 -14.03 -17.24 13.43
CA VAL A 97 -15.19 -17.70 12.65
C VAL A 97 -16.09 -16.52 12.29
N ARG A 98 -16.95 -16.67 11.29
CA ARG A 98 -17.83 -15.61 10.77
C ARG A 98 -18.57 -14.81 11.85
N SER A 99 -19.14 -15.49 12.84
CA SER A 99 -19.91 -14.85 13.92
C SER A 99 -19.08 -14.00 14.88
N ALA A 100 -17.75 -14.16 14.87
CA ALA A 100 -16.81 -13.41 15.70
C ALA A 100 -15.98 -12.41 14.88
N ALA A 101 -16.14 -12.38 13.56
CA ALA A 101 -15.40 -11.51 12.67
C ALA A 101 -15.96 -10.09 12.64
N HIS A 102 -15.14 -9.14 12.17
CA HIS A 102 -15.59 -7.78 11.95
C HIS A 102 -16.59 -7.74 10.80
N ARG A 103 -17.82 -7.32 11.04
CA ARG A 103 -18.76 -7.09 9.95
C ARG A 103 -18.37 -5.79 9.25
N VAL A 104 -18.01 -5.89 7.97
CA VAL A 104 -17.67 -4.70 7.18
C VAL A 104 -18.87 -3.74 7.14
N SER A 105 -18.58 -2.45 7.16
CA SER A 105 -19.62 -1.43 7.10
C SER A 105 -20.40 -1.49 5.78
N SER A 106 -21.48 -0.72 5.66
CA SER A 106 -22.36 -0.74 4.49
C SER A 106 -22.27 0.56 3.69
N SER A 107 -22.36 0.45 2.37
CA SER A 107 -22.42 1.57 1.44
C SER A 107 -23.32 1.23 0.25
N GLY A 108 -24.13 2.17 -0.21
CA GLY A 108 -24.96 2.00 -1.42
C GLY A 108 -25.97 0.82 -1.36
N GLY A 109 -26.39 0.39 -0.18
CA GLY A 109 -27.30 -0.74 0.01
C GLY A 109 -26.65 -2.12 0.08
N GLY A 110 -25.31 -2.20 0.04
CA GLY A 110 -24.52 -3.43 0.20
C GLY A 110 -23.35 -3.26 1.17
N PRO A 111 -22.50 -4.30 1.34
CA PRO A 111 -21.26 -4.17 2.08
C PRO A 111 -20.31 -3.18 1.39
N ALA A 112 -19.61 -2.36 2.17
CA ALA A 112 -18.70 -1.34 1.66
C ALA A 112 -17.41 -1.92 1.05
N TYR A 113 -17.09 -3.17 1.40
CA TYR A 113 -15.98 -3.98 0.89
C TYR A 113 -16.44 -5.43 0.73
N GLY A 114 -15.69 -6.24 -0.02
CA GLY A 114 -15.75 -7.68 0.17
C GLY A 114 -15.16 -8.08 1.53
N GLY A 115 -15.37 -9.32 1.98
CA GLY A 115 -14.75 -9.81 3.23
C GLY A 115 -13.29 -10.25 3.06
N THR A 116 -12.59 -10.51 4.16
CA THR A 116 -11.24 -11.08 4.13
C THR A 116 -11.29 -12.49 3.53
N PRO A 117 -10.41 -12.84 2.57
CA PRO A 117 -10.32 -14.20 2.06
C PRO A 117 -10.05 -15.22 3.17
N GLY A 118 -10.87 -16.28 3.25
CA GLY A 118 -10.71 -17.34 4.23
C GLY A 118 -9.39 -18.10 4.07
N ASP A 119 -8.83 -18.63 5.17
CA ASP A 119 -7.53 -19.30 5.16
C ASP A 119 -7.49 -20.47 4.15
N ALA A 120 -8.57 -21.26 4.08
CA ALA A 120 -8.70 -22.35 3.11
C ALA A 120 -8.67 -21.85 1.65
N SER A 121 -9.29 -20.71 1.39
CA SER A 121 -9.34 -20.04 0.08
C SER A 121 -7.94 -19.57 -0.34
N VAL A 122 -7.19 -18.97 0.59
CA VAL A 122 -5.81 -18.52 0.36
C VAL A 122 -4.87 -19.71 0.12
N LEU A 123 -4.97 -20.78 0.92
CA LEU A 123 -4.17 -22.00 0.72
C LEU A 123 -4.44 -22.64 -0.65
N ALA A 124 -5.70 -22.70 -1.07
CA ALA A 124 -6.09 -23.21 -2.38
C ALA A 124 -5.51 -22.36 -3.52
N ALA A 125 -5.57 -21.03 -3.40
CA ALA A 125 -4.97 -20.12 -4.37
C ALA A 125 -3.44 -20.29 -4.46
N ILE A 126 -2.72 -20.36 -3.34
CA ILE A 126 -1.26 -20.56 -3.36
C ILE A 126 -0.91 -21.88 -4.06
N ALA A 127 -1.64 -22.96 -3.77
CA ALA A 127 -1.42 -24.25 -4.41
C ALA A 127 -1.65 -24.19 -5.94
N ASP A 128 -2.72 -23.54 -6.38
CA ASP A 128 -3.06 -23.36 -7.79
C ASP A 128 -2.04 -22.50 -8.54
N LEU A 129 -1.62 -21.38 -7.96
CA LEU A 129 -0.58 -20.52 -8.53
C LEU A 129 0.73 -21.28 -8.75
N LYS A 130 1.15 -22.08 -7.76
CA LYS A 130 2.33 -22.93 -7.90
C LYS A 130 2.16 -24.00 -8.97
N ALA A 131 0.98 -24.64 -9.04
CA ALA A 131 0.68 -25.63 -10.08
C ALA A 131 0.72 -25.02 -11.49
N ARG A 132 0.38 -23.74 -11.62
CA ARG A 132 0.49 -22.93 -12.84
C ARG A 132 1.92 -22.46 -13.17
N GLY A 133 2.89 -22.75 -12.30
CA GLY A 133 4.29 -22.34 -12.46
C GLY A 133 4.58 -20.89 -12.06
N LEU A 134 3.67 -20.24 -11.31
CA LEU A 134 3.83 -18.86 -10.88
C LEU A 134 4.50 -18.79 -9.51
N LYS A 135 5.48 -17.90 -9.38
CA LYS A 135 6.06 -17.50 -8.10
C LYS A 135 5.05 -16.65 -7.34
N VAL A 136 4.82 -16.97 -6.08
CA VAL A 136 3.82 -16.34 -5.21
C VAL A 136 4.51 -15.41 -4.22
N PHE A 137 4.13 -14.14 -4.27
CA PHE A 137 4.43 -13.16 -3.23
C PHE A 137 3.17 -12.94 -2.42
N LEU A 138 3.14 -13.39 -1.16
CA LEU A 138 1.97 -13.15 -0.32
C LEU A 138 2.00 -11.71 0.17
N TYR A 139 0.87 -11.01 0.03
CA TYR A 139 0.78 -9.58 0.28
C TYR A 139 -0.37 -9.25 1.24
N PRO A 140 -0.15 -9.41 2.57
CA PRO A 140 -1.07 -8.90 3.59
C PRO A 140 -1.33 -7.41 3.44
N PHE A 141 -2.61 -7.01 3.46
CA PHE A 141 -3.04 -5.66 3.15
C PHE A 141 -4.03 -5.13 4.18
N VAL A 142 -4.07 -3.81 4.39
CA VAL A 142 -5.02 -3.17 5.31
C VAL A 142 -5.95 -2.25 4.54
N MET A 143 -7.24 -2.54 4.56
CA MET A 143 -8.29 -1.62 4.10
C MET A 143 -8.87 -0.87 5.29
N MET A 144 -9.16 0.42 5.17
CA MET A 144 -9.76 1.18 6.28
C MET A 144 -11.28 1.15 6.21
N ASP A 145 -11.92 0.44 7.13
CA ASP A 145 -13.38 0.35 7.21
C ASP A 145 -13.94 1.38 8.19
N ILE A 146 -14.01 2.62 7.73
CA ILE A 146 -14.53 3.77 8.49
C ILE A 146 -15.68 4.38 7.67
N ALA A 147 -16.92 4.13 8.11
CA ALA A 147 -18.11 4.66 7.45
C ALA A 147 -18.30 6.17 7.72
N PRO A 148 -19.06 6.91 6.89
CA PRO A 148 -19.47 8.27 7.22
C PRO A 148 -20.35 8.31 8.48
N GLY A 149 -20.30 9.40 9.25
CA GLY A 149 -21.04 9.52 10.51
C GLY A 149 -20.49 8.64 11.63
N ASN A 150 -19.20 8.31 11.57
CA ASN A 150 -18.54 7.42 12.54
C ASN A 150 -18.35 8.07 13.91
N GLY A 151 -18.34 9.40 14.01
CA GLY A 151 -18.13 10.12 15.28
C GLY A 151 -16.78 9.86 15.96
N LEU A 152 -15.81 9.23 15.27
CA LEU A 152 -14.48 8.97 15.80
C LEU A 152 -13.67 10.27 15.76
N ALA A 153 -12.89 10.53 16.81
CA ALA A 153 -12.04 11.71 16.85
C ALA A 153 -11.00 11.66 15.72
N ASP A 154 -10.96 12.70 14.89
CA ASP A 154 -10.04 12.77 13.76
C ASP A 154 -8.63 13.14 14.22
N PRO A 155 -7.59 12.34 13.93
CA PRO A 155 -6.22 12.71 14.27
C PRO A 155 -5.75 13.97 13.53
N TYR A 156 -6.42 14.37 12.44
CA TYR A 156 -6.09 15.55 11.63
C TYR A 156 -6.94 16.79 11.95
N GLY A 157 -7.72 16.77 13.04
CA GLY A 157 -8.43 17.94 13.58
C GLY A 157 -9.77 18.25 12.90
N LYS A 158 -10.29 17.36 12.04
CA LYS A 158 -11.67 17.46 11.54
C LYS A 158 -12.68 17.03 12.62
N ALA A 159 -13.96 17.22 12.33
CA ALA A 159 -15.05 16.86 13.24
C ALA A 159 -15.14 15.35 13.49
N GLU A 160 -14.89 14.54 12.46
CA GLU A 160 -14.82 13.08 12.54
C GLU A 160 -13.81 12.55 11.52
N GLN A 161 -13.43 11.28 11.66
CA GLN A 161 -12.52 10.62 10.73
C GLN A 161 -13.14 10.52 9.34
N ALA A 162 -12.29 10.72 8.33
CA ALA A 162 -12.68 10.61 6.93
C ALA A 162 -13.22 9.22 6.59
N SER A 163 -14.18 9.14 5.65
CA SER A 163 -14.78 7.87 5.25
C SER A 163 -13.91 7.07 4.29
N TYR A 164 -13.68 5.80 4.62
CA TYR A 164 -12.91 4.84 3.83
C TYR A 164 -11.53 5.38 3.37
N PRO A 165 -10.72 5.92 4.31
CA PRO A 165 -9.47 6.59 3.98
C PRO A 165 -8.39 5.60 3.54
N TRP A 166 -7.31 6.10 2.94
CA TRP A 166 -6.14 5.28 2.66
C TRP A 166 -5.43 4.88 3.96
N ARG A 167 -4.86 3.67 4.02
CA ARG A 167 -4.14 3.14 5.20
C ARG A 167 -2.94 3.99 5.62
N GLY A 168 -2.32 4.69 4.68
CA GLY A 168 -1.24 5.65 4.97
C GLY A 168 -1.69 6.87 5.79
N ARG A 169 -2.99 7.02 6.08
CA ARG A 169 -3.55 8.03 6.99
C ARG A 169 -3.59 7.59 8.46
N ILE A 170 -3.23 6.34 8.79
CA ILE A 170 -3.11 5.94 10.20
C ILE A 170 -1.92 6.69 10.80
N THR A 171 -2.10 7.38 11.93
CA THR A 171 -1.05 8.19 12.56
C THR A 171 -1.25 8.36 14.08
N CYS A 172 -0.36 9.08 14.77
CA CYS A 172 -0.52 9.40 16.18
C CYS A 172 -1.70 10.37 16.39
N HIS A 173 -2.26 10.41 17.60
CA HIS A 173 -3.35 11.31 17.95
C HIS A 173 -2.97 12.21 19.13
N PRO A 174 -3.05 13.54 18.99
CA PRO A 174 -3.21 14.28 17.73
C PRO A 174 -2.02 14.08 16.77
N ALA A 175 -2.26 14.23 15.45
CA ALA A 175 -1.24 14.02 14.42
C ALA A 175 -0.11 15.06 14.48
N ALA A 176 1.02 14.77 13.81
CA ALA A 176 2.11 15.72 13.65
C ALA A 176 1.62 17.05 13.04
N GLY A 177 2.14 18.17 13.53
CA GLY A 177 1.76 19.52 13.08
C GLY A 177 0.49 20.10 13.72
N LEU A 178 -0.26 19.32 14.52
CA LEU A 178 -1.39 19.83 15.28
C LEU A 178 -1.01 20.33 16.67
N ALA A 179 -1.84 21.23 17.22
CA ALA A 179 -1.73 21.66 18.60
C ALA A 179 -1.87 20.45 19.55
N GLY A 180 -0.90 20.30 20.46
CA GLY A 180 -0.87 19.17 21.40
C GLY A 180 -0.54 17.82 20.74
N SER A 181 0.11 17.82 19.57
CA SER A 181 0.54 16.60 18.89
C SER A 181 1.25 15.61 19.81
N ALA A 182 0.97 14.33 19.62
CA ALA A 182 1.72 13.25 20.27
C ALA A 182 3.10 13.02 19.62
N ASP A 183 3.31 13.47 18.38
CA ASP A 183 4.59 13.37 17.69
C ASP A 183 5.70 14.03 18.50
N ARG A 184 6.88 13.41 18.53
CA ARG A 184 8.05 13.82 19.33
C ARG A 184 7.82 13.74 20.85
N THR A 185 6.92 12.86 21.30
CA THR A 185 6.69 12.60 22.74
C THR A 185 6.69 11.10 23.05
N ALA A 186 6.72 10.74 24.34
CA ALA A 186 6.57 9.34 24.78
C ALA A 186 5.19 8.74 24.46
N LEU A 187 4.17 9.58 24.28
CA LEU A 187 2.83 9.14 23.92
C LEU A 187 2.80 8.57 22.49
N ALA A 188 3.56 9.14 21.56
CA ALA A 188 3.67 8.62 20.19
C ALA A 188 4.14 7.16 20.18
N ARG A 189 5.21 6.83 20.92
CA ARG A 189 5.70 5.46 21.07
C ARG A 189 4.63 4.53 21.63
N THR A 190 3.95 4.94 22.70
CA THR A 190 2.86 4.15 23.32
C THR A 190 1.74 3.84 22.32
N GLN A 191 1.32 4.83 21.53
CA GLN A 191 0.26 4.66 20.52
C GLN A 191 0.71 3.75 19.37
N VAL A 192 1.95 3.87 18.93
CA VAL A 192 2.54 3.01 17.90
C VAL A 192 2.68 1.56 18.39
N GLU A 193 3.10 1.36 19.64
CA GLU A 193 3.20 0.03 20.23
C GLU A 193 1.82 -0.65 20.36
N ALA A 194 0.78 0.11 20.70
CA ALA A 194 -0.59 -0.39 20.71
C ALA A 194 -1.06 -0.84 19.32
N PHE A 195 -0.77 -0.06 18.27
CA PHE A 195 -1.04 -0.47 16.88
C PHE A 195 -0.26 -1.71 16.47
N ALA A 196 1.06 -1.69 16.70
CA ALA A 196 1.96 -2.71 16.19
C ALA A 196 1.78 -4.05 16.91
N SER A 197 1.75 -4.02 18.25
CA SER A 197 1.87 -5.20 19.11
C SER A 197 0.64 -5.47 19.98
N GLY A 198 -0.43 -4.68 19.86
CA GLY A 198 -1.70 -4.95 20.52
C GLY A 198 -2.28 -6.32 20.15
N ALA A 199 -3.19 -6.85 20.98
CA ALA A 199 -3.83 -8.14 20.74
C ALA A 199 -4.61 -8.20 19.40
N GLU A 200 -5.13 -7.05 18.97
CA GLU A 200 -5.76 -6.84 17.66
C GLU A 200 -4.89 -5.96 16.75
N GLY A 201 -3.57 -5.99 16.94
CA GLY A 201 -2.60 -5.16 16.27
C GLY A 201 -2.06 -5.77 14.96
N TYR A 202 -1.25 -4.96 14.28
CA TYR A 202 -0.71 -5.24 12.96
C TYR A 202 0.15 -6.50 12.89
N ARG A 203 1.00 -6.72 13.90
CA ARG A 203 1.88 -7.90 14.01
C ARG A 203 1.11 -9.20 13.92
N ARG A 204 -0.08 -9.29 14.53
CA ARG A 204 -0.93 -10.50 14.51
C ARG A 204 -1.28 -10.90 13.08
N MET A 205 -1.72 -9.93 12.27
CA MET A 205 -2.09 -10.18 10.87
C MET A 205 -0.90 -10.71 10.07
N VAL A 206 0.26 -10.04 10.18
CA VAL A 206 1.43 -10.40 9.36
C VAL A 206 1.99 -11.76 9.77
N LEU A 207 2.08 -12.06 11.08
CA LEU A 207 2.54 -13.37 11.55
C LEU A 207 1.57 -14.50 11.21
N HIS A 208 0.25 -14.23 11.19
CA HIS A 208 -0.75 -15.19 10.71
C HIS A 208 -0.43 -15.61 9.27
N TYR A 209 -0.26 -14.64 8.38
CA TYR A 209 0.02 -14.93 6.98
C TYR A 209 1.40 -15.54 6.75
N ALA A 210 2.41 -15.18 7.55
CA ALA A 210 3.70 -15.89 7.55
C ALA A 210 3.54 -17.37 7.91
N GLY A 211 2.72 -17.69 8.93
CA GLY A 211 2.39 -19.08 9.29
C GLY A 211 1.58 -19.80 8.19
N LEU A 212 0.65 -19.10 7.54
CA LEU A 212 -0.12 -19.63 6.43
C LEU A 212 0.76 -19.95 5.22
N SER A 213 1.75 -19.10 4.91
CA SER A 213 2.77 -19.37 3.89
C SER A 213 3.54 -20.66 4.17
N ASN A 214 3.94 -20.91 5.41
CA ASN A 214 4.61 -22.16 5.77
C ASN A 214 3.68 -23.38 5.59
N THR A 215 2.41 -23.24 5.99
CA THR A 215 1.39 -24.28 5.79
C THR A 215 1.16 -24.61 4.32
N ALA A 216 1.29 -23.62 3.43
CA ALA A 216 1.23 -23.78 1.98
C ALA A 216 2.51 -24.38 1.34
N GLY A 217 3.47 -24.82 2.15
CA GLY A 217 4.77 -25.31 1.69
C GLY A 217 5.71 -24.20 1.19
N GLY A 218 5.62 -23.01 1.79
CA GLY A 218 6.43 -21.83 1.48
C GLY A 218 5.83 -20.92 0.41
N VAL A 219 6.39 -19.73 0.24
CA VAL A 219 6.11 -18.79 -0.86
C VAL A 219 7.42 -18.12 -1.27
N GLU A 220 7.50 -17.60 -2.49
CA GLU A 220 8.71 -16.94 -2.99
C GLU A 220 8.99 -15.62 -2.29
N GLY A 221 7.95 -14.91 -1.85
CA GLY A 221 8.13 -13.76 -0.97
C GLY A 221 6.93 -13.38 -0.13
N LEU A 222 7.17 -12.53 0.86
CA LEU A 222 6.14 -11.94 1.72
C LEU A 222 6.40 -10.43 1.85
N VAL A 223 5.40 -9.64 1.47
CA VAL A 223 5.41 -8.19 1.66
C VAL A 223 4.89 -7.91 3.07
N ILE A 224 5.78 -7.59 4.02
CA ILE A 224 5.44 -7.50 5.46
C ILE A 224 4.56 -6.30 5.80
N GLY A 225 4.34 -5.41 4.82
CA GLY A 225 3.47 -4.26 4.89
C GLY A 225 3.64 -3.34 3.72
N SER A 226 2.73 -2.38 3.58
CA SER A 226 2.81 -1.39 2.52
C SER A 226 2.11 -0.09 2.87
N GLU A 227 2.67 1.02 2.40
CA GLU A 227 2.10 2.37 2.44
C GLU A 227 1.56 2.82 3.81
N LEU A 228 2.21 2.43 4.91
CA LEU A 228 1.86 2.84 6.27
C LEU A 228 2.53 4.18 6.62
N ARG A 229 2.51 5.12 5.67
CA ARG A 229 3.27 6.38 5.71
C ARG A 229 3.03 7.22 6.95
N GLY A 230 1.77 7.37 7.36
CA GLY A 230 1.42 8.12 8.56
C GLY A 230 1.97 7.51 9.86
N LEU A 231 2.31 6.21 9.87
CA LEU A 231 2.92 5.50 11.00
C LEU A 231 4.44 5.51 10.93
N THR A 232 5.04 5.26 9.75
CA THR A 232 6.50 5.23 9.55
C THR A 232 7.14 6.58 9.86
N GLN A 233 6.40 7.68 9.71
CA GLN A 233 6.86 9.04 9.96
C GLN A 233 6.62 9.55 11.39
N ILE A 234 5.97 8.78 12.27
CA ILE A 234 5.80 9.15 13.70
C ILE A 234 7.16 9.11 14.39
N ARG A 235 7.45 10.15 15.17
CA ARG A 235 8.65 10.27 16.00
C ARG A 235 8.30 10.21 17.48
N ASP A 236 9.17 9.61 18.28
CA ASP A 236 9.07 9.64 19.74
C ASP A 236 9.87 10.81 20.36
N GLN A 237 9.89 10.90 21.69
CA GLN A 237 10.61 11.95 22.45
C GLN A 237 12.11 12.02 22.19
N SER A 238 12.71 10.93 21.70
CA SER A 238 14.14 10.88 21.34
C SER A 238 14.39 11.24 19.88
N GLY A 239 13.33 11.42 19.09
CA GLY A 239 13.40 11.59 17.64
C GLY A 239 13.52 10.27 16.87
N ALA A 240 13.38 9.13 17.54
CA ALA A 240 13.35 7.82 16.89
C ALA A 240 12.01 7.56 16.21
N PHE A 241 11.99 6.65 15.23
CA PHE A 241 10.79 6.26 14.48
C PHE A 241 10.26 4.91 14.99
N PRO A 242 9.42 4.88 16.05
CA PRO A 242 9.02 3.64 16.72
C PRO A 242 8.35 2.61 15.80
N PHE A 243 7.63 3.05 14.76
CA PHE A 243 6.99 2.09 13.87
C PHE A 243 8.00 1.41 12.92
N VAL A 244 9.06 2.12 12.53
CA VAL A 244 10.17 1.51 11.77
C VAL A 244 10.90 0.48 12.63
N GLU A 245 11.15 0.77 13.91
CA GLU A 245 11.71 -0.21 14.86
C GLU A 245 10.80 -1.45 15.00
N ALA A 246 9.48 -1.24 15.04
CA ALA A 246 8.51 -2.32 15.06
C ALA A 246 8.52 -3.15 13.76
N LEU A 247 8.68 -2.52 12.59
CA LEU A 247 8.83 -3.22 11.30
C LEU A 247 10.13 -4.03 11.23
N VAL A 248 11.25 -3.50 11.74
CA VAL A 248 12.52 -4.24 11.82
C VAL A 248 12.37 -5.49 12.69
N SER A 249 11.70 -5.34 13.84
CA SER A 249 11.42 -6.46 14.75
C SER A 249 10.48 -7.48 14.08
N LEU A 250 9.39 -7.00 13.47
CA LEU A 250 8.45 -7.84 12.73
C LEU A 250 9.13 -8.63 11.59
N ALA A 251 10.04 -8.02 10.84
CA ALA A 251 10.79 -8.68 9.80
C ALA A 251 11.64 -9.85 10.35
N ALA A 252 12.24 -9.69 11.54
CA ALA A 252 12.97 -10.76 12.20
C ALA A 252 12.06 -11.92 12.61
N ASP A 253 10.88 -11.63 13.14
CA ASP A 253 9.91 -12.65 13.55
C ASP A 253 9.29 -13.37 12.36
N VAL A 254 8.97 -12.65 11.28
CA VAL A 254 8.53 -13.26 10.02
C VAL A 254 9.63 -14.17 9.48
N ARG A 255 10.89 -13.70 9.44
CA ARG A 255 12.04 -14.50 9.00
C ARG A 255 12.18 -15.79 9.80
N ALA A 256 11.98 -15.75 11.11
CA ALA A 256 12.04 -16.93 11.97
C ALA A 256 10.95 -17.97 11.63
N LEU A 257 9.79 -17.53 11.12
CA LEU A 257 8.70 -18.42 10.72
C LEU A 257 8.87 -18.98 9.30
N VAL A 258 9.24 -18.15 8.33
CA VAL A 258 9.27 -18.55 6.91
C VAL A 258 10.66 -19.05 6.45
N GLY A 259 11.70 -18.81 7.24
CA GLY A 259 13.07 -19.18 6.92
C GLY A 259 13.70 -18.31 5.82
N PRO A 260 14.95 -18.61 5.41
CA PRO A 260 15.72 -17.78 4.47
C PRO A 260 15.28 -17.91 3.01
N ALA A 261 14.48 -18.91 2.66
CA ALA A 261 14.07 -19.18 1.27
C ALA A 261 12.97 -18.22 0.77
N THR A 262 12.14 -17.69 1.66
CA THR A 262 11.09 -16.72 1.34
C THR A 262 11.67 -15.32 1.41
N ALA A 263 11.63 -14.56 0.32
CA ALA A 263 12.12 -13.19 0.34
C ALA A 263 11.18 -12.23 1.09
N LEU A 264 11.72 -11.28 1.84
CA LEU A 264 10.94 -10.32 2.62
C LEU A 264 11.19 -8.88 2.15
N THR A 265 10.11 -8.10 2.07
CA THR A 265 10.18 -6.66 1.77
C THR A 265 9.04 -5.89 2.42
N TYR A 266 9.14 -4.57 2.46
CA TYR A 266 8.06 -3.64 2.77
C TYR A 266 7.79 -2.79 1.52
N GLY A 267 6.53 -2.69 1.08
CA GLY A 267 6.12 -1.87 -0.06
C GLY A 267 5.97 -0.41 0.34
N ALA A 268 7.05 0.36 0.28
CA ALA A 268 6.99 1.77 0.64
C ALA A 268 6.20 2.57 -0.39
N ASP A 269 5.36 3.50 0.07
CA ASP A 269 4.73 4.49 -0.80
C ASP A 269 5.81 5.26 -1.61
N TRP A 270 5.53 5.55 -2.89
CA TRP A 270 6.46 6.29 -3.76
C TRP A 270 6.88 7.65 -3.21
N SER A 271 6.08 8.24 -2.30
CA SER A 271 6.39 9.51 -1.63
C SER A 271 7.03 9.35 -0.23
N GLU A 272 7.33 8.12 0.22
CA GLU A 272 7.94 7.85 1.53
C GLU A 272 9.33 7.20 1.47
N TYR A 273 9.59 6.35 0.46
CA TYR A 273 10.77 5.44 0.45
C TYR A 273 12.11 6.18 0.58
N PHE A 274 12.19 7.39 0.01
CA PHE A 274 13.43 8.15 -0.14
C PHE A 274 13.80 9.01 1.07
N GLY A 275 12.90 9.12 2.05
CA GLY A 275 13.14 9.86 3.28
C GLY A 275 11.91 10.59 3.81
N TYR A 276 12.02 11.05 5.05
CA TYR A 276 11.09 11.96 5.70
C TYR A 276 11.61 13.39 5.52
N HIS A 277 10.82 14.23 4.85
CA HIS A 277 11.10 15.65 4.66
C HIS A 277 10.12 16.45 5.50
N SER A 278 10.62 17.13 6.53
CA SER A 278 9.75 17.85 7.45
C SER A 278 9.01 19.00 6.77
N GLN A 279 7.73 19.13 7.09
CA GLN A 279 6.86 20.19 6.58
C GLN A 279 6.73 21.37 7.56
N ASP A 280 7.36 21.29 8.73
CA ASP A 280 7.31 22.32 9.79
C ASP A 280 8.34 23.45 9.61
N GLY A 281 9.06 23.46 8.49
CA GLY A 281 10.10 24.45 8.19
C GLY A 281 11.44 24.21 8.90
N SER A 282 11.59 23.13 9.67
CA SER A 282 12.89 22.75 10.26
C SER A 282 13.97 22.49 9.21
N GLY A 283 13.58 22.07 7.99
CA GLY A 283 14.53 21.62 6.97
C GLY A 283 15.15 20.25 7.29
N ASP A 284 14.53 19.48 8.20
CA ASP A 284 14.95 18.11 8.48
C ASP A 284 14.70 17.20 7.27
N VAL A 285 15.72 16.41 6.92
CA VAL A 285 15.63 15.33 5.94
C VAL A 285 16.20 14.06 6.56
N LEU A 286 15.34 13.12 6.88
CA LEU A 286 15.69 11.93 7.66
C LEU A 286 15.42 10.68 6.83
N PHE A 287 16.44 9.88 6.57
CA PHE A 287 16.32 8.58 5.91
C PHE A 287 15.76 7.54 6.90
N HIS A 288 14.53 7.79 7.35
CA HIS A 288 13.87 7.12 8.46
C HIS A 288 13.66 5.61 8.24
N LEU A 289 13.58 5.16 6.98
CA LEU A 289 13.43 3.75 6.62
C LEU A 289 14.75 3.00 6.45
N ASP A 290 15.91 3.67 6.46
CA ASP A 290 17.21 3.01 6.32
C ASP A 290 17.47 1.90 7.35
N PRO A 291 17.03 2.00 8.63
CA PRO A 291 17.13 0.86 9.55
C PRO A 291 16.40 -0.40 9.07
N LEU A 292 15.25 -0.24 8.41
CA LEU A 292 14.50 -1.36 7.81
C LEU A 292 15.22 -1.89 6.58
N TRP A 293 15.64 -1.01 5.67
CA TRP A 293 16.36 -1.40 4.45
C TRP A 293 17.71 -2.06 4.71
N ALA A 294 18.41 -1.61 5.75
CA ALA A 294 19.67 -2.20 6.17
C ALA A 294 19.51 -3.47 7.02
N SER A 295 18.29 -3.80 7.43
CA SER A 295 18.01 -5.02 8.20
C SER A 295 18.45 -6.26 7.42
N PRO A 296 19.16 -7.22 8.04
CA PRO A 296 19.51 -8.47 7.39
C PRO A 296 18.29 -9.34 7.05
N ASN A 297 17.12 -9.02 7.63
CA ASN A 297 15.88 -9.76 7.39
C ASN A 297 15.10 -9.27 6.17
N ILE A 298 15.43 -8.10 5.61
CA ILE A 298 14.81 -7.54 4.40
C ILE A 298 15.71 -7.81 3.19
N ASP A 299 15.13 -8.30 2.10
CA ASP A 299 15.85 -8.74 0.90
C ASP A 299 15.87 -7.70 -0.21
N ALA A 300 14.89 -6.79 -0.23
CA ALA A 300 14.76 -5.75 -1.24
C ALA A 300 14.15 -4.47 -0.65
N VAL A 301 14.42 -3.33 -1.29
CA VAL A 301 13.66 -2.10 -1.06
C VAL A 301 12.41 -2.16 -1.92
N GLY A 302 11.25 -2.37 -1.30
CA GLY A 302 9.97 -2.39 -1.98
C GLY A 302 9.42 -0.98 -2.15
N ILE A 303 8.91 -0.67 -3.35
CA ILE A 303 8.29 0.61 -3.68
C ILE A 303 6.98 0.36 -4.43
N ASP A 304 5.89 0.90 -3.92
CA ASP A 304 4.61 1.01 -4.64
C ASP A 304 4.73 2.21 -5.59
N ASN A 305 5.14 1.94 -6.83
CA ASN A 305 5.64 2.94 -7.76
C ASN A 305 4.51 3.57 -8.59
N TYR A 306 3.93 4.62 -8.03
CA TYR A 306 2.90 5.42 -8.67
C TYR A 306 3.36 6.84 -9.05
N MET A 307 4.66 6.99 -9.36
CA MET A 307 5.25 8.27 -9.74
C MET A 307 4.68 8.80 -11.07
N PRO A 308 4.37 10.10 -11.20
CA PRO A 308 3.86 10.67 -12.45
C PRO A 308 4.78 10.42 -13.65
N LEU A 309 4.19 10.05 -14.79
CA LEU A 309 4.89 9.84 -16.07
C LEU A 309 4.50 10.87 -17.13
N ALA A 310 3.58 11.79 -16.84
CA ALA A 310 3.16 12.85 -17.75
C ALA A 310 2.63 14.08 -16.99
N ASP A 311 2.53 15.22 -17.69
CA ASP A 311 1.78 16.43 -17.29
C ASP A 311 0.98 16.92 -18.51
N TRP A 312 0.29 15.97 -19.15
CA TRP A 312 -0.48 16.21 -20.38
C TRP A 312 -1.77 16.97 -20.07
N ARG A 313 -2.11 17.96 -20.89
CA ARG A 313 -3.33 18.77 -20.79
C ARG A 313 -4.02 18.90 -22.14
N ASP A 314 -5.29 19.30 -22.14
CA ASP A 314 -6.04 19.42 -23.40
C ASP A 314 -5.49 20.54 -24.29
N GLU A 315 -4.92 21.58 -23.70
CA GLU A 315 -4.25 22.66 -24.44
C GLU A 315 -3.03 22.16 -25.23
N ASP A 316 -2.45 21.02 -24.86
CA ASP A 316 -1.31 20.42 -25.56
C ASP A 316 -1.71 19.79 -26.91
N LEU A 317 -3.01 19.70 -27.21
CA LEU A 317 -3.47 19.39 -28.57
C LEU A 317 -3.25 20.56 -29.53
N ALA A 318 -3.31 21.79 -29.02
CA ALA A 318 -3.22 23.01 -29.81
C ALA A 318 -1.83 23.68 -29.72
N ALA A 319 -1.05 23.37 -28.68
CA ALA A 319 0.29 23.89 -28.45
C ALA A 319 1.27 22.74 -28.16
N ALA A 320 2.54 22.91 -28.48
CA ALA A 320 3.54 21.87 -28.17
C ALA A 320 3.64 21.65 -26.66
N ASN A 321 3.50 20.39 -26.22
CA ASN A 321 3.71 20.03 -24.82
C ASN A 321 5.18 20.33 -24.41
N PRO A 322 5.42 20.94 -23.23
CA PRO A 322 6.78 21.33 -22.80
C PRO A 322 7.77 20.18 -22.68
N ASP A 323 7.28 18.97 -22.43
CA ASP A 323 8.08 17.75 -22.27
C ASP A 323 8.16 16.94 -23.58
N GLY A 324 7.68 17.50 -24.70
CA GLY A 324 7.79 16.91 -26.03
C GLY A 324 6.78 15.78 -26.33
N PHE A 325 5.75 15.61 -25.50
CA PHE A 325 4.68 14.65 -25.78
C PHE A 325 3.94 15.00 -27.07
N ARG A 326 3.61 13.98 -27.87
CA ARG A 326 2.75 14.12 -29.06
C ARG A 326 1.26 13.86 -28.77
N SER A 327 0.98 13.06 -27.75
CA SER A 327 -0.36 12.78 -27.22
C SER A 327 -0.25 12.31 -25.77
N CYS A 328 -1.38 12.21 -25.07
CA CYS A 328 -1.44 11.59 -23.73
C CYS A 328 -1.00 10.12 -23.70
N GLU A 329 -0.95 9.45 -24.85
CA GLU A 329 -0.58 8.04 -25.00
C GLU A 329 0.83 7.84 -25.57
N ASP A 330 1.64 8.91 -25.69
CA ASP A 330 2.99 8.81 -26.25
C ASP A 330 3.92 7.99 -25.33
N ARG A 331 4.03 6.69 -25.63
CA ARG A 331 4.85 5.73 -24.89
C ARG A 331 6.32 6.14 -24.81
N ALA A 332 6.88 6.71 -25.87
CA ALA A 332 8.28 7.11 -25.88
C ALA A 332 8.52 8.29 -24.94
N ALA A 333 7.60 9.26 -24.94
CA ALA A 333 7.64 10.38 -24.01
C ALA A 333 7.46 9.92 -22.54
N MET A 334 6.49 9.04 -22.26
CA MET A 334 6.33 8.45 -20.91
C MET A 334 7.58 7.70 -20.44
N ALA A 335 8.23 6.92 -21.32
CA ALA A 335 9.48 6.23 -20.98
C ALA A 335 10.61 7.20 -20.64
N ALA A 336 10.72 8.32 -21.37
CA ALA A 336 11.69 9.37 -21.08
C ALA A 336 11.43 10.06 -19.72
N GLN A 337 10.18 10.04 -19.25
CA GLN A 337 9.82 10.60 -17.95
C GLN A 337 10.18 9.70 -16.76
N ILE A 338 10.59 8.44 -16.91
CA ILE A 338 10.85 7.55 -15.76
C ILE A 338 11.83 8.17 -14.75
N ALA A 339 12.90 8.80 -15.24
CA ALA A 339 13.90 9.49 -14.43
C ALA A 339 14.01 11.00 -14.81
N ALA A 340 12.87 11.62 -15.09
CA ALA A 340 12.75 13.04 -15.46
C ALA A 340 11.39 13.62 -15.02
N GLY A 341 11.16 14.91 -15.24
CA GLY A 341 9.85 15.56 -15.05
C GLY A 341 9.45 15.80 -13.60
N GLU A 342 8.15 15.72 -13.31
CA GLU A 342 7.60 15.95 -11.98
C GLU A 342 8.19 14.97 -10.95
N GLY A 343 8.81 15.47 -9.88
CA GLY A 343 9.46 14.65 -8.85
C GLY A 343 10.92 14.28 -9.17
N PHE A 344 11.46 14.72 -10.31
CA PHE A 344 12.88 14.62 -10.65
C PHE A 344 13.48 16.00 -11.00
N ASP A 345 13.02 16.61 -12.08
CA ASP A 345 13.52 17.90 -12.55
C ASP A 345 12.82 19.06 -11.82
N TRP A 346 11.53 18.90 -11.57
CA TRP A 346 10.67 19.96 -11.06
C TRP A 346 9.50 19.43 -10.22
N TYR A 347 8.81 20.33 -9.52
CA TYR A 347 7.57 20.08 -8.79
C TYR A 347 6.63 21.29 -8.91
N TYR A 348 5.36 21.10 -8.57
CA TYR A 348 4.42 22.21 -8.37
C TYR A 348 4.33 22.57 -6.89
N ALA A 349 4.60 23.83 -6.54
CA ALA A 349 4.60 24.28 -5.14
C ALA A 349 3.18 24.50 -4.58
N SER A 350 2.18 24.60 -5.45
CA SER A 350 0.78 24.75 -5.09
C SER A 350 -0.14 24.23 -6.19
N GLU A 351 -1.43 24.04 -5.86
CA GLU A 351 -2.46 23.75 -6.86
C GLU A 351 -2.62 24.89 -7.88
N ALA A 352 -2.40 26.14 -7.47
CA ALA A 352 -2.39 27.28 -8.39
C ALA A 352 -1.24 27.18 -9.39
N ASP A 353 -0.05 26.79 -8.93
CA ASP A 353 1.10 26.56 -9.81
C ASP A 353 0.85 25.40 -10.76
N ARG A 354 0.24 24.31 -10.27
CA ARG A 354 -0.17 23.18 -11.11
C ARG A 354 -1.14 23.64 -12.19
N ALA A 355 -2.22 24.33 -11.83
CA ALA A 355 -3.20 24.85 -12.78
C ALA A 355 -2.56 25.74 -13.85
N ASN A 356 -1.59 26.59 -13.49
CA ASN A 356 -0.91 27.52 -14.40
C ASN A 356 0.38 26.96 -15.03
N ARG A 357 0.74 25.71 -14.76
CA ARG A 357 1.99 25.07 -15.23
C ARG A 357 3.26 25.80 -14.79
N LEU A 358 3.27 26.36 -13.57
CA LEU A 358 4.42 27.04 -12.97
C LEU A 358 5.32 26.04 -12.23
N ARG A 359 6.29 25.47 -12.96
CA ARG A 359 7.18 24.43 -12.46
C ARG A 359 8.34 25.02 -11.66
N SER A 360 8.57 24.52 -10.45
CA SER A 360 9.71 24.87 -9.61
C SER A 360 10.81 23.81 -9.71
N PRO A 361 12.09 24.16 -9.88
CA PRO A 361 13.17 23.17 -10.00
C PRO A 361 13.41 22.45 -8.66
N ILE A 362 13.75 21.16 -8.72
CA ILE A 362 14.23 20.41 -7.54
C ILE A 362 15.76 20.56 -7.47
N SER A 363 16.24 21.22 -6.42
CA SER A 363 17.66 21.52 -6.21
C SER A 363 18.05 21.41 -4.74
N ASP A 364 19.32 21.12 -4.50
CA ASP A 364 19.96 21.14 -3.18
C ASP A 364 20.89 22.37 -3.01
N GLY A 365 20.72 23.37 -3.88
CA GLY A 365 21.57 24.57 -3.91
C GLY A 365 23.06 24.20 -4.03
N LEU A 366 23.88 24.82 -3.17
CA LEU A 366 25.34 24.63 -3.19
C LEU A 366 25.79 23.26 -2.66
N ALA A 367 24.95 22.53 -1.94
CA ALA A 367 25.30 21.20 -1.44
C ALA A 367 25.28 20.14 -2.55
N GLY A 368 24.56 20.40 -3.66
CA GLY A 368 24.71 19.64 -4.90
C GLY A 368 24.24 18.19 -4.85
N LYS A 369 23.36 17.82 -3.90
CA LYS A 369 22.75 16.48 -3.81
C LYS A 369 21.24 16.53 -4.04
N PRO A 370 20.76 16.95 -5.23
CA PRO A 370 19.32 17.10 -5.48
C PRO A 370 18.57 15.76 -5.37
N TRP A 371 19.24 14.62 -5.57
CA TRP A 371 18.67 13.27 -5.40
C TRP A 371 18.03 13.05 -4.02
N VAL A 372 18.47 13.77 -2.99
CA VAL A 372 17.90 13.72 -1.63
C VAL A 372 16.43 14.20 -1.60
N PHE A 373 16.04 15.03 -2.57
CA PHE A 373 14.71 15.64 -2.67
C PHE A 373 13.89 15.15 -3.87
N ARG A 374 14.46 14.28 -4.70
CA ARG A 374 13.82 13.78 -5.92
C ARG A 374 13.19 12.43 -5.67
N ALA A 375 11.87 12.41 -5.49
CA ALA A 375 11.10 11.18 -5.33
C ALA A 375 11.34 10.18 -6.49
N LYS A 376 11.65 10.65 -7.71
CA LYS A 376 11.92 9.78 -8.86
C LYS A 376 13.38 9.38 -9.05
N ASP A 377 14.31 9.97 -8.28
CA ASP A 377 15.74 9.69 -8.43
C ASP A 377 16.14 8.43 -7.66
N ILE A 378 15.51 7.32 -8.00
CA ILE A 378 15.74 6.00 -7.39
C ILE A 378 17.22 5.62 -7.53
N GLN A 379 17.82 5.87 -8.71
CA GLN A 379 19.22 5.58 -8.95
C GLN A 379 20.14 6.45 -8.08
N GLY A 380 19.88 7.75 -7.97
CA GLY A 380 20.63 8.66 -7.11
C GLY A 380 20.53 8.26 -5.64
N TRP A 381 19.33 7.99 -5.14
CA TRP A 381 19.12 7.46 -3.79
C TRP A 381 19.87 6.13 -3.58
N TRP A 382 19.66 5.15 -4.45
CA TRP A 382 20.22 3.80 -4.32
C TRP A 382 21.75 3.77 -4.37
N SER A 383 22.38 4.61 -5.19
CA SER A 383 23.82 4.60 -5.44
C SER A 383 24.66 5.46 -4.48
N ASN A 384 24.03 6.21 -3.57
CA ASN A 384 24.72 7.14 -2.69
C ASN A 384 24.71 6.72 -1.22
N ARG A 385 25.64 7.30 -0.45
CA ARG A 385 25.62 7.25 1.00
C ARG A 385 24.54 8.20 1.52
N HIS A 386 23.74 7.73 2.47
CA HIS A 386 22.70 8.54 3.09
C HIS A 386 23.23 9.23 4.33
N TYR A 387 22.96 10.53 4.45
CA TYR A 387 23.30 11.36 5.58
C TYR A 387 22.07 12.16 5.98
N ASN A 388 21.56 11.91 7.18
CA ASN A 388 20.44 12.70 7.70
C ASN A 388 20.81 14.18 7.75
N ARG A 389 19.82 15.04 7.58
CA ARG A 389 19.94 16.48 7.75
C ARG A 389 19.05 16.93 8.88
N THR A 390 19.62 17.68 9.82
CA THR A 390 18.89 18.31 10.92
C THR A 390 19.07 19.81 10.79
N GLY A 391 17.97 20.57 10.74
CA GLY A 391 18.07 22.01 10.49
C GLY A 391 18.61 22.35 9.10
N GLY A 392 18.48 21.45 8.12
CA GLY A 392 19.11 21.55 6.80
C GLY A 392 20.61 21.21 6.76
N ALA A 393 21.27 21.00 7.90
CA ALA A 393 22.69 20.66 7.97
C ALA A 393 22.89 19.14 7.87
N GLU A 394 23.72 18.70 6.92
CA GLU A 394 24.07 17.29 6.75
C GLU A 394 24.91 16.76 7.92
N ALA A 395 24.50 15.61 8.46
CA ALA A 395 25.20 14.95 9.55
C ALA A 395 26.58 14.47 9.09
N GLY A 396 27.58 14.54 9.98
CA GLY A 396 28.93 14.05 9.70
C GLY A 396 29.06 12.52 9.63
N THR A 397 27.99 11.78 9.95
CA THR A 397 27.96 10.31 9.94
C THR A 397 26.81 9.82 9.07
N ALA A 398 27.09 8.84 8.22
CA ALA A 398 26.09 8.21 7.36
C ALA A 398 25.14 7.33 8.17
N THR A 399 23.96 7.05 7.62
CA THR A 399 23.07 6.01 8.14
C THR A 399 23.64 4.62 7.89
N ALA A 400 22.89 3.57 8.26
CA ALA A 400 23.25 2.19 7.99
C ALA A 400 23.21 1.81 6.50
N TRP A 401 22.60 2.63 5.62
CA TRP A 401 22.52 2.34 4.20
C TRP A 401 23.90 2.37 3.54
N LEU A 402 24.17 1.35 2.71
CA LEU A 402 25.33 1.33 1.82
C LEU A 402 24.85 1.44 0.36
N PRO A 403 25.59 2.18 -0.50
CA PRO A 403 25.34 2.23 -1.93
C PRO A 403 25.08 0.84 -2.52
N GLY A 404 23.92 0.68 -3.13
CA GLY A 404 23.50 -0.53 -3.82
C GLY A 404 23.35 -1.78 -2.97
N MET A 405 23.15 -1.65 -1.64
CA MET A 405 23.17 -2.80 -0.74
C MET A 405 22.02 -3.81 -0.94
N LYS A 406 20.88 -3.37 -1.48
CA LYS A 406 19.70 -4.20 -1.74
C LYS A 406 19.11 -3.86 -3.11
N PRO A 407 18.55 -4.84 -3.86
CA PRO A 407 17.82 -4.55 -5.08
C PRO A 407 16.55 -3.72 -4.79
N ILE A 408 16.09 -2.99 -5.81
CA ILE A 408 14.80 -2.31 -5.80
C ILE A 408 13.75 -3.24 -6.40
N TRP A 409 12.63 -3.41 -5.70
CA TRP A 409 11.44 -4.09 -6.21
C TRP A 409 10.29 -3.10 -6.32
N PHE A 410 9.69 -3.03 -7.49
CA PHE A 410 8.39 -2.37 -7.62
C PHE A 410 7.31 -3.36 -7.19
N THR A 411 6.84 -3.19 -5.95
CA THR A 411 5.85 -4.07 -5.32
C THR A 411 4.46 -3.83 -5.90
N GLU A 412 4.18 -2.60 -6.31
CA GLU A 412 3.03 -2.22 -7.12
C GLU A 412 3.45 -1.27 -8.24
N LEU A 413 2.71 -1.34 -9.35
CA LEU A 413 2.79 -0.40 -10.47
C LEU A 413 1.47 -0.43 -11.23
N GLY A 414 1.04 0.73 -11.71
CA GLY A 414 -0.20 0.85 -12.46
C GLY A 414 -0.69 2.28 -12.49
N CYS A 415 -1.81 2.50 -13.16
CA CYS A 415 -2.54 3.76 -13.17
C CYS A 415 -4.04 3.46 -13.35
N PRO A 416 -4.94 4.39 -13.02
CA PRO A 416 -6.34 4.22 -13.36
C PRO A 416 -6.52 4.13 -14.88
N ALA A 417 -7.35 3.20 -15.33
CA ALA A 417 -7.71 3.05 -16.74
C ALA A 417 -8.71 4.14 -17.15
N VAL A 418 -8.22 5.38 -17.25
CA VAL A 418 -8.91 6.58 -17.72
C VAL A 418 -7.92 7.48 -18.47
N ASP A 419 -8.42 8.46 -19.22
CA ASP A 419 -7.61 9.46 -19.90
C ASP A 419 -6.65 10.13 -18.92
N LYS A 420 -5.40 10.35 -19.36
CA LYS A 420 -4.36 11.00 -18.55
C LYS A 420 -4.04 10.27 -17.24
N GLY A 421 -4.28 8.96 -17.15
CA GLY A 421 -3.86 8.11 -16.02
C GLY A 421 -2.37 8.27 -15.64
N ALA A 422 -1.51 8.52 -16.62
CA ALA A 422 -0.08 8.77 -16.42
C ALA A 422 0.25 10.07 -15.65
N ASN A 423 -0.68 11.03 -15.57
CA ASN A 423 -0.46 12.30 -14.86
C ASN A 423 -0.45 12.13 -13.34
N GLN A 424 -1.21 11.15 -12.83
CA GLN A 424 -1.28 10.87 -11.40
C GLN A 424 -1.64 9.39 -11.19
N PRO A 425 -0.66 8.48 -11.31
CA PRO A 425 -0.93 7.04 -11.32
C PRO A 425 -1.51 6.49 -10.00
N ASN A 426 -1.34 7.22 -8.88
CA ASN A 426 -1.71 6.77 -7.54
C ASN A 426 -3.19 6.97 -7.18
N VAL A 427 -4.00 7.64 -8.01
CA VAL A 427 -5.41 7.91 -7.69
C VAL A 427 -6.34 6.96 -8.44
N PHE A 428 -7.35 6.47 -7.73
CA PHE A 428 -8.36 5.56 -8.28
C PHE A 428 -9.75 6.08 -7.92
N VAL A 429 -10.71 5.86 -8.81
CA VAL A 429 -12.10 6.27 -8.57
C VAL A 429 -12.81 5.22 -7.73
N ASP A 430 -13.19 5.59 -6.51
CA ASP A 430 -14.04 4.80 -5.62
C ASP A 430 -15.06 5.73 -4.96
N PRO A 431 -16.28 5.91 -5.50
CA PRO A 431 -17.21 6.96 -5.08
C PRO A 431 -17.57 7.00 -3.58
N LYS A 432 -17.31 5.93 -2.82
CA LYS A 432 -17.51 5.93 -1.37
C LYS A 432 -16.33 6.54 -0.60
N SER A 433 -15.11 6.46 -1.13
CA SER A 433 -13.88 6.85 -0.43
C SER A 433 -13.56 8.34 -0.58
N VAL A 434 -13.01 8.94 0.48
CA VAL A 434 -12.45 10.29 0.43
C VAL A 434 -11.19 10.40 -0.45
N GLU A 435 -10.56 9.29 -0.79
CA GLU A 435 -9.37 9.25 -1.65
C GLU A 435 -9.75 9.13 -3.14
N SER A 436 -11.05 9.13 -3.45
CA SER A 436 -11.54 9.06 -4.82
C SER A 436 -11.23 10.34 -5.59
N SER A 437 -10.31 10.22 -6.55
CA SER A 437 -9.95 11.31 -7.45
C SER A 437 -9.73 10.79 -8.86
N LEU A 438 -9.96 11.66 -9.83
CA LEU A 438 -9.42 11.48 -11.17
C LEU A 438 -7.97 11.99 -11.21
N PRO A 439 -7.13 11.46 -12.12
CA PRO A 439 -5.82 12.02 -12.37
C PRO A 439 -5.87 13.50 -12.72
N TYR A 440 -4.77 14.22 -12.48
CA TYR A 440 -4.70 15.64 -12.83
C TYR A 440 -5.14 15.89 -14.28
N PHE A 441 -6.12 16.79 -14.43
CA PHE A 441 -6.69 17.22 -15.71
C PHE A 441 -7.45 16.14 -16.49
N SER A 442 -7.64 14.94 -15.95
CA SER A 442 -8.42 13.86 -16.58
C SER A 442 -9.90 14.22 -16.68
N SER A 443 -10.53 13.86 -17.80
CA SER A 443 -11.98 13.93 -17.96
C SER A 443 -12.71 12.71 -17.37
N GLY A 444 -11.98 11.62 -17.12
CA GLY A 444 -12.52 10.33 -16.68
C GLY A 444 -13.00 9.44 -17.85
N GLY A 445 -12.71 9.84 -19.10
CA GLY A 445 -13.00 9.06 -20.29
C GLY A 445 -12.11 7.82 -20.38
N ARG A 446 -12.53 6.80 -21.14
CA ARG A 446 -11.77 5.56 -21.37
C ARG A 446 -11.52 5.33 -22.85
#